data_AF-A0A1H7CGR4-F1
#
_entry.id   AF-A0A1H7CGR4-F1
#
_cell.length_a   1.000
_cell.length_b   1.000
_cell.length_c   1.000
_cell.angle_alpha   90.00
_cell.angle_beta   90.00
_cell.angle_gamma   90.00
#
_symmetry.space_group_name_H-M   'P 1'
#
loop_
_entity.id
_entity.type
_entity.pdbx_description
1 polymer ?
#
loop_
_entity_poly.entity_id
_entity_poly.type
_entity_poly.pdbx_seq_one_letter_code
_entity_poly.pdbx_strand_id
1 'polypeptide(L)'
;MSTDGFMRSMPFILRWEGGFVDHPADPGGATNKGVTQAVYDRWRRRQGLAPRSVRQLEEGEMNAIYRQGYWVPPRCDLLPVDLDLVQFDTAVNMGPGRAVKFLQHAVGAVPDGDFGENTRKAVERADGGAVARYCDRRERFYHAIVANKPSQKVFLKGWMNRLNALRGAAGLPGFESVGAVVDFGDADYIARVPEDESGDPLLD
;
A
#
# COMPACT_ATOMS: atom_id res chain seq x y z
N MET A 1 -26.20 2.93 -3.79
CA MET A 1 -25.00 2.62 -4.59
C MET A 1 -23.78 2.77 -3.69
N SER A 2 -23.11 1.66 -3.38
CA SER A 2 -21.65 1.60 -3.35
C SER A 2 -21.30 0.13 -3.37
N THR A 3 -20.90 -0.36 -4.54
CA THR A 3 -20.02 -1.51 -4.61
C THR A 3 -18.73 -1.05 -3.98
N ASP A 4 -18.61 -1.36 -2.69
CA ASP A 4 -17.58 -0.94 -1.75
C ASP A 4 -16.19 -0.82 -2.40
N GLY A 5 -15.65 0.41 -2.48
CA GLY A 5 -14.36 0.70 -3.14
C GLY A 5 -13.21 -0.17 -2.63
N PHE A 6 -13.29 -0.57 -1.35
CA PHE A 6 -12.40 -1.56 -0.77
C PHE A 6 -12.41 -2.89 -1.55
N MET A 7 -13.60 -3.49 -1.75
CA MET A 7 -13.73 -4.77 -2.43
C MET A 7 -13.33 -4.68 -3.90
N ARG A 8 -13.54 -3.52 -4.55
CA ARG A 8 -13.06 -3.26 -5.91
C ARG A 8 -11.53 -3.23 -5.98
N SER A 9 -10.87 -2.72 -4.95
CA SER A 9 -9.41 -2.56 -4.92
C SER A 9 -8.66 -3.81 -4.43
N MET A 10 -9.30 -4.67 -3.64
CA MET A 10 -8.68 -5.89 -3.08
C MET A 10 -8.00 -6.80 -4.13
N PRO A 11 -8.59 -7.10 -5.31
CA PRO A 11 -7.92 -7.91 -6.32
C PRO A 11 -6.59 -7.32 -6.80
N PHE A 12 -6.50 -6.00 -6.93
CA PHE A 12 -5.25 -5.32 -7.29
C PHE A 12 -4.20 -5.50 -6.18
N ILE A 13 -4.59 -5.28 -4.92
CA ILE A 13 -3.68 -5.42 -3.77
C ILE A 13 -3.14 -6.85 -3.67
N LEU A 14 -4.02 -7.85 -3.70
CA LEU A 14 -3.66 -9.25 -3.50
C LEU A 14 -2.75 -9.79 -4.61
N ARG A 15 -2.83 -9.23 -5.83
CA ARG A 15 -1.89 -9.54 -6.93
C ARG A 15 -0.44 -9.24 -6.55
N TRP A 16 -0.20 -8.23 -5.70
CA TRP A 16 1.14 -7.78 -5.31
C TRP A 16 1.62 -8.30 -3.95
N GLU A 17 0.70 -8.70 -3.06
CA GLU A 17 1.05 -9.25 -1.74
C GLU A 17 1.39 -10.76 -1.78
N GLY A 18 1.22 -11.40 -2.94
CA GLY A 18 1.61 -12.79 -3.17
C GLY A 18 0.66 -13.83 -2.54
N GLY A 19 1.14 -15.08 -2.50
CA GLY A 19 0.42 -16.22 -1.96
C GLY A 19 0.82 -16.57 -0.52
N PHE A 20 0.59 -17.83 -0.13
CA PHE A 20 1.12 -18.35 1.13
C PHE A 20 2.63 -18.58 1.02
N VAL A 21 3.41 -18.04 1.96
CA VAL A 21 4.86 -18.25 2.06
C VAL A 21 5.19 -18.65 3.51
N ASP A 22 5.96 -19.72 3.66
CA ASP A 22 6.46 -20.19 4.95
C ASP A 22 7.86 -20.74 4.73
N HIS A 23 8.84 -19.84 4.78
CA HIS A 23 10.23 -20.18 4.56
C HIS A 23 10.94 -20.33 5.92
N PRO A 24 11.67 -21.42 6.19
CA PRO A 24 12.32 -21.66 7.49
C PRO A 24 13.32 -20.58 7.93
N ALA A 25 13.83 -19.80 6.99
CA ALA A 25 14.75 -18.69 7.24
C ALA A 25 14.06 -17.30 7.26
N ASP A 26 12.73 -17.24 7.14
CA ASP A 26 11.98 -15.98 7.18
C ASP A 26 11.69 -15.57 8.63
N PRO A 27 12.32 -14.49 9.15
CA PRO A 27 12.05 -14.00 10.51
C PRO A 27 10.60 -13.50 10.68
N GLY A 28 9.88 -13.21 9.58
CA GLY A 28 8.46 -12.84 9.58
C GLY A 28 7.50 -14.00 9.85
N GLY A 29 7.98 -15.24 9.73
CA GLY A 29 7.19 -16.46 9.89
C GLY A 29 6.14 -16.67 8.79
N ALA A 30 5.31 -17.70 8.96
CA ALA A 30 4.24 -18.02 8.01
C ALA A 30 3.39 -16.78 7.66
N THR A 31 3.21 -16.55 6.36
CA THR A 31 2.47 -15.43 5.78
C THR A 31 1.44 -15.96 4.78
N ASN A 32 0.21 -15.48 4.85
CA ASN A 32 -0.84 -15.82 3.88
C ASN A 32 -1.47 -14.53 3.36
N LYS A 33 -1.42 -14.32 2.03
CA LYS A 33 -2.02 -13.14 1.38
C LYS A 33 -1.57 -11.83 2.05
N GLY A 34 -0.26 -11.67 2.28
CA GLY A 34 0.32 -10.49 2.95
C GLY A 34 0.07 -10.36 4.45
N VAL A 35 -0.64 -11.29 5.09
CA VAL A 35 -0.88 -11.30 6.54
C VAL A 35 0.07 -12.28 7.21
N THR A 36 0.90 -11.80 8.13
CA THR A 36 1.79 -12.65 8.94
C THR A 36 1.01 -13.31 10.09
N GLN A 37 1.51 -14.44 10.59
CA GLN A 37 0.96 -15.09 11.80
C GLN A 37 0.84 -14.11 12.98
N ALA A 38 1.86 -13.26 13.20
CA ALA A 38 1.85 -12.29 14.29
C ALA A 38 0.76 -11.21 14.15
N VAL A 39 0.49 -10.75 12.92
CA VAL A 39 -0.61 -9.81 12.64
C VAL A 39 -1.94 -10.49 12.88
N TYR A 40 -2.11 -11.73 12.39
CA TYR A 40 -3.35 -12.48 12.53
C TYR A 40 -3.67 -12.79 14.00
N ASP A 41 -2.69 -13.25 14.78
CA ASP A 41 -2.87 -13.52 16.22
C ASP A 41 -3.23 -12.27 17.00
N ARG A 42 -2.59 -11.14 16.68
CA ARG A 42 -2.91 -9.85 17.29
C ARG A 42 -4.33 -9.41 16.97
N TRP A 43 -4.75 -9.56 15.71
CA TRP A 43 -6.10 -9.24 15.29
C TRP A 43 -7.13 -10.14 15.99
N ARG A 44 -6.94 -11.46 15.96
CA ARG A 44 -7.84 -12.43 16.63
C ARG A 44 -7.96 -12.16 18.12
N ARG A 45 -6.85 -11.87 18.82
CA ARG A 45 -6.87 -11.48 20.24
C ARG A 45 -7.74 -10.25 20.49
N ARG A 46 -7.66 -9.21 19.62
CA ARG A 46 -8.50 -8.02 19.73
C ARG A 46 -9.99 -8.32 19.50
N GLN A 47 -10.30 -9.34 18.71
CA GLN A 47 -11.67 -9.84 18.52
C GLN A 47 -12.13 -10.80 19.64
N GLY A 48 -11.29 -11.09 20.64
CA GLY A 48 -11.60 -12.09 21.68
C GLY A 48 -11.55 -13.54 21.20
N LEU A 49 -10.90 -13.80 20.06
CA LEU A 49 -10.77 -15.12 19.44
C LEU A 49 -9.43 -15.78 19.81
N ALA A 50 -9.45 -17.11 19.97
CA ALA A 50 -8.23 -17.90 20.18
C ALA A 50 -7.30 -17.82 18.95
N PRO A 51 -5.96 -17.86 19.12
CA PRO A 51 -5.00 -17.92 18.01
C PRO A 51 -5.31 -19.05 17.03
N ARG A 52 -4.98 -18.83 15.75
CA ARG A 52 -5.18 -19.80 14.67
C ARG A 52 -4.06 -19.64 13.66
N SER A 53 -3.64 -20.73 13.02
CA SER A 53 -2.65 -20.65 11.95
C SER A 53 -3.14 -19.73 10.83
N VAL A 54 -2.28 -18.84 10.35
CA VAL A 54 -2.57 -17.94 9.22
C VAL A 54 -2.79 -18.70 7.90
N ARG A 55 -2.39 -19.97 7.82
CA ARG A 55 -2.78 -20.90 6.75
C ARG A 55 -4.30 -21.07 6.65
N GLN A 56 -5.01 -20.91 7.77
CA GLN A 56 -6.46 -21.01 7.88
C GLN A 56 -7.13 -19.63 7.92
N LEU A 57 -6.45 -18.58 7.44
CA LEU A 57 -6.99 -17.23 7.36
C LEU A 57 -8.24 -17.22 6.47
N GLU A 58 -9.39 -16.90 7.07
CA GLU A 58 -10.65 -16.81 6.36
C GLU A 58 -10.72 -15.49 5.58
N GLU A 59 -11.42 -15.49 4.46
CA GLU A 59 -11.55 -14.30 3.60
C GLU A 59 -12.17 -13.11 4.35
N GLY A 60 -13.18 -13.35 5.18
CA GLY A 60 -13.81 -12.30 6.00
C GLY A 60 -12.85 -11.68 7.01
N GLU A 61 -11.99 -12.48 7.63
CA GLU A 61 -10.98 -12.01 8.58
C GLU A 61 -9.87 -11.24 7.87
N MET A 62 -9.40 -11.74 6.72
CA MET A 62 -8.45 -11.02 5.86
C MET A 62 -9.01 -9.65 5.47
N ASN A 63 -10.25 -9.60 4.97
CA ASN A 63 -10.90 -8.35 4.57
C ASN A 63 -11.02 -7.39 5.76
N ALA A 64 -11.34 -7.89 6.95
CA ALA A 64 -11.39 -7.07 8.17
C ALA A 64 -10.00 -6.51 8.54
N ILE A 65 -8.95 -7.33 8.46
CA ILE A 65 -7.56 -6.91 8.71
C ILE A 65 -7.14 -5.82 7.73
N TYR A 66 -7.36 -6.02 6.43
CA TYR A 66 -7.01 -5.03 5.42
C TYR A 66 -7.81 -3.74 5.58
N ARG A 67 -9.12 -3.84 5.83
CA ARG A 67 -9.97 -2.67 6.03
C ARG A 67 -9.53 -1.84 7.23
N GLN A 68 -9.36 -2.49 8.37
CA GLN A 68 -9.04 -1.83 9.63
C GLN A 68 -7.59 -1.34 9.69
N GLY A 69 -6.67 -2.02 9.00
CA GLY A 69 -5.25 -1.68 9.00
C GLY A 69 -4.84 -0.67 7.93
N TYR A 70 -5.48 -0.68 6.76
CA TYR A 70 -4.96 0.04 5.59
C TYR A 70 -6.01 0.78 4.76
N TRP A 71 -7.32 0.54 4.94
CA TRP A 71 -8.37 1.27 4.22
C TRP A 71 -8.93 2.45 5.04
N VAL A 72 -9.39 2.16 6.26
CA VAL A 72 -10.03 3.16 7.14
C VAL A 72 -9.02 4.14 7.76
N PRO A 73 -7.85 3.70 8.28
CA PRO A 73 -6.91 4.63 8.90
C PRO A 73 -6.47 5.78 7.98
N PRO A 74 -6.12 5.55 6.70
CA PRO A 74 -5.77 6.61 5.77
C PRO A 74 -6.99 7.23 5.03
N ARG A 75 -8.22 6.93 5.47
CA ARG A 75 -9.51 7.46 4.96
C ARG A 75 -9.76 7.21 3.47
N CYS A 76 -9.42 6.03 2.97
CA CYS A 76 -9.70 5.67 1.57
C CYS A 76 -11.21 5.74 1.23
N ASP A 77 -12.08 5.50 2.21
CA ASP A 77 -13.54 5.58 2.08
C ASP A 77 -14.07 6.99 1.78
N LEU A 78 -13.26 8.02 1.97
CA LEU A 78 -13.61 9.43 1.71
C LEU A 78 -13.03 9.96 0.40
N LEU A 79 -12.37 9.11 -0.39
CA LEU A 79 -11.67 9.50 -1.62
C LEU A 79 -12.48 9.12 -2.86
N PRO A 80 -12.29 9.85 -3.99
CA PRO A 80 -12.81 9.42 -5.28
C PRO A 80 -12.11 8.14 -5.76
N VAL A 81 -12.77 7.40 -6.65
CA VAL A 81 -12.39 6.04 -7.11
C VAL A 81 -10.91 5.90 -7.49
N ASP A 82 -10.33 6.87 -8.22
CA ASP A 82 -8.95 6.73 -8.69
C ASP A 82 -7.92 7.08 -7.61
N LEU A 83 -8.30 7.89 -6.61
CA LEU A 83 -7.47 8.18 -5.45
C LEU A 83 -7.60 7.12 -4.35
N ASP A 84 -8.78 6.48 -4.20
CA ASP A 84 -9.01 5.47 -3.17
C ASP A 84 -8.10 4.24 -3.34
N LEU A 85 -7.90 3.80 -4.59
CA LEU A 85 -7.01 2.70 -4.93
C LEU A 85 -5.54 3.07 -4.68
N VAL A 86 -5.12 4.27 -5.09
CA VAL A 86 -3.73 4.74 -4.91
C VAL A 86 -3.40 4.91 -3.43
N GLN A 87 -4.32 5.48 -2.66
CA GLN A 87 -4.20 5.63 -1.21
C GLN A 87 -4.08 4.26 -0.53
N PHE A 88 -4.97 3.32 -0.90
CA PHE A 88 -4.99 1.99 -0.30
C PHE A 88 -3.72 1.19 -0.61
N ASP A 89 -3.29 1.16 -1.88
CA ASP A 89 -2.05 0.48 -2.26
C ASP A 89 -0.82 1.08 -1.58
N THR A 90 -0.78 2.40 -1.45
CA THR A 90 0.30 3.09 -0.73
C THR A 90 0.29 2.72 0.74
N ALA A 91 -0.89 2.69 1.39
CA ALA A 91 -1.00 2.34 2.80
C ALA A 91 -0.56 0.89 3.08
N VAL A 92 -0.91 -0.05 2.19
CA VAL A 92 -0.47 -1.45 2.29
C VAL A 92 1.05 -1.58 2.11
N ASN A 93 1.61 -0.89 1.10
CA ASN A 93 3.03 -1.01 0.76
C ASN A 93 3.96 -0.23 1.72
N MET A 94 3.51 0.92 2.22
CA MET A 94 4.35 1.91 2.90
C MET A 94 3.80 2.41 4.24
N GLY A 95 2.66 1.89 4.69
CA GLY A 95 2.01 2.29 5.94
C GLY A 95 0.99 3.44 5.79
N PRO A 96 -0.08 3.47 6.61
CA PRO A 96 -1.15 4.47 6.50
C PRO A 96 -0.70 5.93 6.67
N GLY A 97 0.17 6.22 7.64
CA GLY A 97 0.60 7.59 7.91
C GLY A 97 1.34 8.20 6.72
N ARG A 98 2.24 7.44 6.10
CA ARG A 98 2.96 7.87 4.91
C ARG A 98 2.02 8.04 3.71
N ALA A 99 1.01 7.18 3.57
CA ALA A 99 -0.01 7.35 2.55
C ALA A 99 -0.75 8.69 2.71
N VAL A 100 -1.14 9.06 3.93
CA VAL A 100 -1.78 10.37 4.19
C VAL A 100 -0.87 11.54 3.83
N LYS A 101 0.41 11.50 4.22
CA LYS A 101 1.38 12.54 3.85
C LYS A 101 1.54 12.67 2.33
N PHE A 102 1.60 11.56 1.61
CA PHE A 102 1.73 11.58 0.14
C PHE A 102 0.47 12.13 -0.53
N LEU A 103 -0.71 11.77 -0.03
CA LEU A 103 -1.96 12.36 -0.47
C LEU A 103 -1.96 13.87 -0.26
N GLN A 104 -1.59 14.33 0.93
CA GLN A 104 -1.54 15.75 1.28
C GLN A 104 -0.62 16.53 0.32
N HIS A 105 0.57 16.00 0.03
CA HIS A 105 1.44 16.56 -1.02
C HIS A 105 0.76 16.61 -2.40
N ALA A 106 0.08 15.53 -2.80
CA ALA A 106 -0.56 15.43 -4.11
C ALA A 106 -1.73 16.41 -4.29
N VAL A 107 -2.46 16.73 -3.22
CA VAL A 107 -3.60 17.66 -3.24
C VAL A 107 -3.26 19.07 -2.77
N GLY A 108 -1.98 19.34 -2.45
CA GLY A 108 -1.52 20.67 -2.01
C GLY A 108 -1.91 21.05 -0.57
N ALA A 109 -2.17 20.07 0.29
CA ALA A 109 -2.36 20.26 1.73
C ALA A 109 -1.02 20.23 2.48
N VAL A 110 -1.04 20.63 3.76
CA VAL A 110 0.11 20.47 4.66
C VAL A 110 0.32 18.98 4.94
N PRO A 111 1.53 18.42 4.71
CA PRO A 111 1.81 17.00 4.85
C PRO A 111 2.09 16.59 6.31
N ASP A 112 1.14 16.83 7.21
CA ASP A 112 1.26 16.50 8.64
C ASP A 112 0.98 15.01 8.96
N GLY A 113 0.45 14.25 8.01
CA GLY A 113 0.13 12.83 8.19
C GLY A 113 -1.24 12.57 8.84
N ASP A 114 -1.96 13.62 9.20
CA ASP A 114 -3.29 13.53 9.79
C ASP A 114 -4.37 13.84 8.75
N PHE A 115 -5.30 12.91 8.51
CA PHE A 115 -6.43 13.19 7.63
C PHE A 115 -7.50 13.97 8.40
N GLY A 116 -7.34 15.30 8.42
CA GLY A 116 -8.30 16.24 9.01
C GLY A 116 -9.17 16.95 7.97
N GLU A 117 -9.93 17.93 8.45
CA GLU A 117 -10.85 18.74 7.63
C GLU A 117 -10.15 19.50 6.50
N ASN A 118 -8.91 19.94 6.71
CA ASN A 118 -8.12 20.64 5.69
C ASN A 118 -7.75 19.69 4.54
N THR A 119 -7.32 18.48 4.86
CA THR A 119 -7.00 17.43 3.87
C THR A 119 -8.25 17.05 3.08
N ARG A 120 -9.40 16.89 3.76
CA ARG A 120 -10.69 16.64 3.10
C ARG A 120 -11.03 17.73 2.07
N LYS A 121 -10.96 19.01 2.47
CA LYS A 121 -11.22 20.14 1.56
C LYS A 121 -10.24 20.21 0.39
N ALA A 122 -8.98 19.84 0.62
CA ALA A 122 -7.97 19.81 -0.45
C ALA A 122 -8.27 18.70 -1.46
N VAL A 123 -8.67 17.51 -0.99
CA VAL A 123 -9.15 16.41 -1.85
C VAL A 123 -10.36 16.84 -2.68
N GLU A 124 -11.35 17.50 -2.07
CA GLU A 124 -12.56 17.96 -2.78
C GLU A 124 -12.27 18.99 -3.88
N ARG A 125 -11.17 19.74 -3.75
CA ARG A 125 -10.73 20.76 -4.72
C ARG A 125 -9.64 20.25 -5.66
N ALA A 126 -9.22 19.00 -5.51
CA ALA A 126 -8.12 18.43 -6.28
C ALA A 126 -8.49 18.39 -7.77
N ASP A 127 -7.54 18.80 -8.61
CA ASP A 127 -7.64 18.65 -10.06
C ASP A 127 -7.41 17.20 -10.49
N GLY A 128 -7.64 16.91 -11.78
CA GLY A 128 -7.35 15.59 -12.36
C GLY A 128 -5.86 15.20 -12.34
N GLY A 129 -4.95 16.12 -11.96
CA GLY A 129 -3.52 15.85 -11.84
C GLY A 129 -3.11 15.24 -10.50
N ALA A 130 -4.01 15.18 -9.50
CA ALA A 130 -3.66 14.69 -8.16
C ALA A 130 -3.18 13.23 -8.16
N VAL A 131 -3.82 12.35 -8.93
CA VAL A 131 -3.42 10.93 -9.05
C VAL A 131 -2.00 10.82 -9.60
N ALA A 132 -1.67 11.59 -10.64
CA ALA A 132 -0.33 11.62 -11.22
C ALA A 132 0.71 12.12 -10.21
N ARG A 133 0.46 13.26 -9.55
CA ARG A 133 1.36 13.81 -8.54
C ARG A 133 1.61 12.85 -7.38
N TYR A 134 0.58 12.10 -6.97
CA TYR A 134 0.71 11.06 -5.95
C TYR A 134 1.64 9.95 -6.44
N CYS A 135 1.36 9.35 -7.60
CA CYS A 135 2.22 8.31 -8.17
C CYS A 135 3.67 8.78 -8.36
N ASP A 136 3.89 10.01 -8.81
CA ASP A 136 5.24 10.60 -8.96
C ASP A 136 5.94 10.79 -7.59
N ARG A 137 5.19 11.08 -6.52
CA ARG A 137 5.74 11.11 -5.15
C ARG A 137 6.20 9.73 -4.71
N ARG A 138 5.45 8.67 -5.02
CA ARG A 138 5.86 7.29 -4.72
C ARG A 138 7.15 6.90 -5.46
N GLU A 139 7.24 7.23 -6.75
CA GLU A 139 8.43 6.98 -7.55
C GLU A 139 9.67 7.65 -6.95
N ARG A 140 9.58 8.96 -6.68
CA ARG A 140 10.66 9.72 -6.03
C ARG A 140 11.08 9.09 -4.71
N PHE A 141 10.12 8.63 -3.91
CA PHE A 141 10.41 7.99 -2.63
C PHE A 141 11.17 6.66 -2.81
N TYR A 142 10.79 5.79 -3.76
CA TYR A 142 11.54 4.57 -4.03
C TYR A 142 12.99 4.86 -4.44
N HIS A 143 13.20 5.86 -5.29
CA HIS A 143 14.56 6.26 -5.68
C HIS A 143 15.36 6.85 -4.51
N ALA A 144 14.73 7.64 -3.65
CA ALA A 144 15.36 8.19 -2.46
C ALA A 144 15.80 7.08 -1.48
N ILE A 145 15.00 6.02 -1.32
CA ILE A 145 15.38 4.86 -0.49
C ILE A 145 16.65 4.19 -1.00
N VAL A 146 16.75 3.97 -2.31
CA VAL A 146 17.94 3.34 -2.90
C VAL A 146 19.15 4.27 -2.85
N ALA A 147 18.94 5.58 -3.03
CA ALA A 147 20.02 6.56 -2.87
C ALA A 147 20.58 6.55 -1.43
N ASN A 148 19.70 6.48 -0.42
CA ASN A 148 20.09 6.47 0.99
C ASN A 148 20.58 5.10 1.47
N LYS A 149 20.04 4.01 0.92
CA LYS A 149 20.37 2.61 1.27
C LYS A 149 20.57 1.80 -0.02
N PRO A 150 21.75 1.85 -0.67
CA PRO A 150 22.00 1.17 -1.95
C PRO A 150 21.75 -0.34 -1.95
N SER A 151 21.82 -1.00 -0.79
CA SER A 151 21.47 -2.42 -0.63
C SER A 151 20.01 -2.72 -1.01
N GLN A 152 19.13 -1.73 -0.97
CA GLN A 152 17.72 -1.85 -1.36
C GLN A 152 17.50 -1.86 -2.88
N LYS A 153 18.55 -1.62 -3.69
CA LYS A 153 18.45 -1.58 -5.17
C LYS A 153 17.83 -2.84 -5.76
N VAL A 154 18.03 -4.00 -5.12
CA VAL A 154 17.45 -5.29 -5.53
C VAL A 154 15.92 -5.29 -5.56
N PHE A 155 15.25 -4.43 -4.78
CA PHE A 155 13.79 -4.35 -4.72
C PHE A 155 13.19 -3.27 -5.63
N LEU A 156 14.02 -2.35 -6.15
CA LEU A 156 13.55 -1.17 -6.89
C LEU A 156 12.74 -1.54 -8.13
N LYS A 157 13.20 -2.56 -8.88
CA LYS A 157 12.49 -3.02 -10.09
C LYS A 157 11.07 -3.49 -9.75
N GLY A 158 10.91 -4.28 -8.69
CA GLY A 158 9.60 -4.72 -8.22
C GLY A 158 8.70 -3.56 -7.77
N TRP A 159 9.25 -2.59 -7.02
CA TRP A 159 8.51 -1.39 -6.62
C TRP A 159 8.01 -0.57 -7.81
N MET A 160 8.85 -0.39 -8.83
CA MET A 160 8.48 0.32 -10.06
C MET A 160 7.45 -0.45 -10.88
N ASN A 161 7.54 -1.78 -10.95
CA ASN A 161 6.52 -2.61 -11.59
C ASN A 161 5.15 -2.48 -10.91
N ARG A 162 5.10 -2.52 -9.56
CA ARG A 162 3.87 -2.28 -8.78
C ARG A 162 3.29 -0.89 -9.06
N LEU A 163 4.14 0.12 -9.08
CA LEU A 163 3.71 1.50 -9.37
C LEU A 163 3.18 1.64 -10.80
N ASN A 164 3.83 1.06 -11.79
CA ASN A 164 3.39 1.12 -13.19
C ASN A 164 2.01 0.48 -13.37
N ALA A 165 1.78 -0.68 -12.75
CA ALA A 165 0.45 -1.30 -12.77
C ALA A 165 -0.59 -0.46 -12.04
N LEU A 166 -0.23 0.19 -10.93
CA LEU A 166 -1.13 1.10 -10.22
C LEU A 166 -1.52 2.30 -11.08
N ARG A 167 -0.56 2.92 -11.77
CA ARG A 167 -0.82 4.05 -12.70
C ARG A 167 -1.86 3.64 -13.74
N GLY A 168 -1.68 2.48 -14.38
CA GLY A 168 -2.65 1.95 -15.35
C GLY A 168 -4.03 1.68 -14.73
N ALA A 169 -4.07 1.09 -13.53
CA ALA A 169 -5.33 0.80 -12.83
C ALA A 169 -6.07 2.08 -12.38
N ALA A 170 -5.36 3.17 -12.13
CA ALA A 170 -5.91 4.48 -11.78
C ALA A 170 -6.14 5.38 -13.01
N GLY A 171 -6.11 4.82 -14.23
CA GLY A 171 -6.44 5.55 -15.46
C GLY A 171 -5.34 6.48 -15.99
N LEU A 172 -4.14 6.45 -15.42
CA LEU A 172 -2.99 7.18 -15.95
C LEU A 172 -2.37 6.43 -17.13
N PRO A 173 -1.77 7.14 -18.11
CA PRO A 173 -0.98 6.48 -19.14
C PRO A 173 0.16 5.69 -18.49
N GLY A 174 0.19 4.37 -18.78
CA GLY A 174 1.25 3.48 -18.32
C GLY A 174 2.53 3.66 -19.14
N PHE A 175 3.69 3.36 -18.55
CA PHE A 175 4.97 3.43 -19.23
C PHE A 175 5.24 2.24 -20.17
N GLU A 176 4.47 1.14 -20.09
CA GLU A 176 4.51 -0.01 -21.01
C GLU A 176 3.32 -0.94 -20.72
N SER A 177 2.94 -1.82 -21.66
CA SER A 177 1.82 -2.75 -21.50
C SER A 177 2.01 -3.65 -20.28
N VAL A 178 1.07 -3.61 -19.34
CA VAL A 178 1.06 -4.51 -18.18
C VAL A 178 0.88 -5.94 -18.68
N GLY A 179 1.96 -6.72 -18.70
CA GLY A 179 1.90 -8.15 -19.02
C GLY A 179 0.93 -8.91 -18.11
N ALA A 180 0.38 -10.01 -18.62
CA ALA A 180 -0.53 -10.87 -17.86
C ALA A 180 0.14 -11.53 -16.63
N VAL A 181 1.47 -11.66 -16.65
CA VAL A 181 2.28 -12.20 -15.56
C VAL A 181 2.80 -11.05 -14.68
N VAL A 182 2.71 -11.20 -13.36
CA VAL A 182 3.29 -10.23 -12.40
C VAL A 182 4.82 -10.38 -12.45
N ASP A 183 5.52 -9.29 -12.77
CA ASP A 183 6.98 -9.23 -12.66
C ASP A 183 7.35 -8.62 -11.30
N PHE A 184 7.85 -9.44 -10.39
CA PHE A 184 8.32 -9.03 -9.06
C PHE A 184 9.72 -8.39 -9.09
N GLY A 185 10.35 -8.32 -10.26
CA GLY A 185 11.69 -7.81 -10.42
C GLY A 185 12.76 -8.86 -10.15
N ASP A 186 13.83 -8.48 -9.48
CA ASP A 186 14.96 -9.38 -9.17
C ASP A 186 14.73 -10.15 -7.85
N ALA A 187 13.58 -9.93 -7.20
CA ALA A 187 13.12 -10.64 -6.02
C ALA A 187 11.87 -11.47 -6.34
N ASP A 188 11.66 -12.56 -5.61
CA ASP A 188 10.48 -13.43 -5.77
C ASP A 188 9.18 -12.81 -5.21
N TYR A 189 9.25 -11.61 -4.61
CA TYR A 189 8.15 -10.89 -4.00
C TYR A 189 8.38 -9.37 -4.01
N ILE A 190 7.32 -8.57 -3.83
CA ILE A 190 7.47 -7.13 -3.55
C ILE A 190 7.72 -6.93 -2.06
N ALA A 191 8.93 -6.54 -1.69
CA ALA A 191 9.24 -6.17 -0.31
C ALA A 191 8.43 -4.94 0.11
N ARG A 192 7.84 -4.99 1.31
CA ARG A 192 7.27 -3.78 1.94
C ARG A 192 8.36 -2.76 2.13
N VAL A 193 7.99 -1.50 1.92
CA VAL A 193 8.93 -0.41 2.13
C VAL A 193 9.15 -0.23 3.63
N PRO A 194 10.41 -0.29 4.13
CA PRO A 194 10.69 -0.14 5.55
C PRO A 194 10.11 1.17 6.14
N GLU A 195 9.70 1.12 7.40
CA GLU A 195 9.56 2.35 8.18
C GLU A 195 10.94 3.02 8.27
N ASP A 196 11.01 4.32 8.00
CA ASP A 196 12.29 5.02 7.97
C ASP A 196 12.52 5.74 9.29
N GLU A 197 13.58 5.37 9.99
CA GLU A 197 14.03 6.00 11.24
C GLU A 197 15.08 7.10 10.98
N SER A 198 15.40 7.41 9.72
CA SER A 198 16.55 8.26 9.35
C SER A 198 16.34 9.76 9.57
N GLY A 199 15.08 10.23 9.63
CA GLY A 199 14.76 11.65 9.75
C GLY A 199 15.07 12.50 8.50
N ASP A 200 15.25 11.88 7.32
CA ASP A 200 15.46 12.58 6.06
C ASP A 200 14.13 13.22 5.58
N PRO A 201 14.06 14.56 5.38
CA PRO A 201 12.85 15.26 4.94
C PRO A 201 12.34 14.85 3.54
N LEU A 202 13.15 14.16 2.73
CA LEU A 202 12.71 13.56 1.46
C LEU A 202 12.03 12.19 1.66
N LEU A 203 12.25 11.56 2.82
CA LEU A 203 11.65 10.28 3.22
C LEU A 203 10.55 10.45 4.27
N ASP A 204 10.39 11.66 4.81
CA ASP A 204 9.32 12.08 5.70
C ASP A 204 8.00 12.43 4.99
#